data_AF-A0A3D3CMG5-F1
#
_entry.id   AF-A0A3D3CMG5-F1
#
_cell.length_a   1.000
_cell.length_b   1.000
_cell.length_c   1.000
_cell.angle_alpha   90.00
_cell.angle_beta   90.00
_cell.angle_gamma   90.00
#
_symmetry.space_group_name_H-M   'P 1'
#
loop_
_entity.id
_entity.type
_entity.pdbx_description
1 polymer ?
#
loop_
_entity_poly.entity_id
_entity_poly.type
_entity_poly.pdbx_seq_one_letter_code
_entity_poly.pdbx_strand_id
1 'polypeptide(L)'
;MNRKISVLLLVLFFAAGFVVYGTQAEGKKAGDNTLKGTVQDASGQAIENAAVYLIPSADVEEMAKTSIEIKRDSKNDEPLEDNLAANKDKYQKGATDKKGNFKISNVADGKYFIYVEPADKNYLPGGDKSTKAVSTAEFKGKPVKILLSGNIPADATFVGTSKCLMCHKAYASEKKTLHKLGIRVAGKDSKLQDSSRFPDFDKGLKKLTAGSKLYVYGYDKKRSFDKYMISEKAPSDPASVSFTATFFKDSDGKIKFKTENMKDTSDPARTYTVEMTYGGGLYKQRYLYRVGKNLFPFVQYNPEGNDGYGDRTRMVFRDYHGDWLYNEQTKKLADPPLAKSFDKECASCHYTGYTLKHLESGEYIAGAVNDPNGEFDIDGDGIPNELNIGCETCHGPGSAHVKAPKGKKASMIVSPGKLAAERSSVICGQCHSRPQGNLKNDQPVNKDNKMMIPGTSRNDYLTNYTLREDAAKGAYWPDGIHSKAHHQQYTDF
;
A
#
# COMPACT_ATOMS: atom_id res chain seq x y z
N MET A 1 -43.38 -82.20 23.29
CA MET A 1 -43.78 -83.05 22.15
C MET A 1 -44.43 -82.18 21.08
N ASN A 2 -43.86 -82.20 19.87
CA ASN A 2 -44.48 -81.96 18.55
C ASN A 2 -45.44 -80.77 18.31
N ARG A 3 -44.93 -79.87 17.44
CA ARG A 3 -45.54 -79.33 16.19
C ARG A 3 -46.99 -78.81 16.23
N LYS A 4 -47.17 -77.54 15.83
CA LYS A 4 -47.56 -77.12 14.45
C LYS A 4 -47.80 -75.60 14.33
N ILE A 5 -47.16 -75.01 13.32
CA ILE A 5 -47.65 -74.06 12.30
C ILE A 5 -48.26 -72.72 12.76
N SER A 6 -47.63 -71.61 12.35
CA SER A 6 -48.34 -70.41 11.87
C SER A 6 -47.46 -69.59 10.91
N VAL A 7 -47.96 -69.53 9.67
CA VAL A 7 -47.91 -68.50 8.60
C VAL A 7 -46.83 -67.40 8.67
N LEU A 8 -45.95 -67.37 7.65
CA LEU A 8 -45.05 -66.24 7.36
C LEU A 8 -45.49 -65.57 6.05
N LEU A 9 -45.69 -64.25 6.13
CA LEU A 9 -46.05 -63.37 5.02
C LEU A 9 -44.83 -63.10 4.13
N LEU A 10 -45.06 -63.14 2.82
CA LEU A 10 -44.07 -63.02 1.75
C LEU A 10 -43.64 -61.56 1.57
N VAL A 11 -42.34 -61.26 1.70
CA VAL A 11 -41.73 -60.04 1.15
C VAL A 11 -40.49 -60.46 0.37
N LEU A 12 -40.54 -60.26 -0.94
CA LEU A 12 -39.44 -60.52 -1.88
C LEU A 12 -38.27 -59.55 -1.60
N PHE A 13 -37.09 -60.11 -1.32
CA PHE A 13 -35.82 -59.41 -1.42
C PHE A 13 -35.08 -59.87 -2.67
N PHE A 14 -34.87 -58.93 -3.60
CA PHE A 14 -33.97 -59.06 -4.74
C PHE A 14 -32.52 -59.10 -4.25
N ALA A 15 -31.78 -60.14 -4.65
CA ALA A 15 -30.35 -60.24 -4.44
C ALA A 15 -29.61 -59.35 -5.45
N ALA A 16 -28.99 -58.27 -4.97
CA ALA A 16 -28.03 -57.49 -5.74
C ALA A 16 -26.63 -58.11 -5.56
N GLY A 17 -26.04 -58.54 -6.67
CA GLY A 17 -24.66 -59.03 -6.71
C GLY A 17 -23.66 -57.91 -6.40
N PHE A 18 -22.78 -58.18 -5.43
CA PHE A 18 -21.62 -57.35 -5.14
C PHE A 18 -20.60 -57.47 -6.29
N VAL A 19 -20.50 -56.43 -7.11
CA VAL A 19 -19.30 -56.16 -7.91
C VAL A 19 -18.46 -55.17 -7.14
N VAL A 20 -17.36 -55.66 -6.58
CA VAL A 20 -16.31 -54.81 -6.00
C VAL A 20 -15.63 -54.09 -7.16
N TYR A 21 -16.07 -52.86 -7.44
CA TYR A 21 -15.25 -51.92 -8.19
C TYR A 21 -14.10 -51.48 -7.28
N GLY A 22 -12.96 -52.17 -7.41
CA GLY A 22 -11.69 -51.62 -6.97
C GLY A 22 -11.47 -50.32 -7.73
N THR A 23 -11.44 -49.20 -7.03
CA THR A 23 -10.94 -47.93 -7.55
C THR A 23 -9.46 -48.12 -7.85
N GLN A 24 -9.13 -48.47 -9.10
CA GLN A 24 -7.79 -48.26 -9.60
C GLN A 24 -7.50 -46.76 -9.50
N ALA A 25 -6.56 -46.42 -8.62
CA ALA A 25 -5.90 -45.13 -8.70
C ALA A 25 -5.37 -44.97 -10.13
N GLU A 26 -5.94 -44.03 -10.88
CA GLU A 26 -5.38 -43.60 -12.15
C GLU A 26 -3.97 -43.08 -11.89
N GLY A 27 -2.97 -43.91 -12.16
CA GLY A 27 -1.58 -43.48 -12.20
C GLY A 27 -1.47 -42.36 -13.22
N LYS A 28 -1.12 -41.15 -12.77
CA LYS A 28 -0.70 -40.04 -13.64
C LYS A 28 0.30 -40.59 -14.66
N LYS A 29 -0.09 -40.66 -15.95
CA LYS A 29 0.83 -40.99 -17.04
C LYS A 29 2.06 -40.08 -16.91
N ALA A 30 3.25 -40.67 -16.84
CA ALA A 30 4.49 -39.91 -17.01
C ALA A 30 4.41 -39.22 -18.38
N GLY A 31 4.41 -37.88 -18.40
CA GLY A 31 4.28 -37.14 -19.66
C GLY A 31 5.58 -37.17 -20.43
N ASP A 32 5.54 -37.16 -21.77
CA ASP A 32 6.75 -37.08 -22.62
C ASP A 32 7.33 -35.65 -22.75
N ASN A 33 6.78 -34.69 -22.01
CA ASN A 33 7.20 -33.30 -22.12
C ASN A 33 8.49 -33.06 -21.33
N THR A 34 9.38 -32.24 -21.89
CA THR A 34 10.57 -31.76 -21.19
C THR A 34 10.58 -30.24 -21.24
N LEU A 35 10.64 -29.61 -20.07
CA LEU A 35 10.91 -28.19 -19.96
C LEU A 35 12.42 -27.99 -19.87
N LYS A 36 12.96 -27.08 -20.69
CA LYS A 36 14.35 -26.63 -20.62
C LYS A 36 14.37 -25.13 -20.65
N GLY A 37 15.39 -24.53 -20.06
CA GLY A 37 15.47 -23.08 -20.04
C GLY A 37 16.67 -22.54 -19.33
N THR A 38 16.66 -21.24 -19.11
CA THR A 38 17.68 -20.49 -18.38
C THR A 38 17.06 -19.60 -17.32
N VAL A 39 17.69 -19.55 -16.15
CA VAL A 39 17.40 -18.56 -15.11
C VAL A 39 18.54 -17.55 -15.06
N GLN A 40 18.18 -16.26 -15.16
CA GLN A 40 19.14 -15.17 -15.10
C GLN A 40 18.51 -13.89 -14.54
N ASP A 41 19.34 -12.90 -14.22
CA ASP A 41 18.87 -11.55 -13.89
C ASP A 41 18.64 -10.70 -15.16
N ALA A 42 18.18 -9.46 -14.97
CA ALA A 42 17.98 -8.52 -16.07
C ALA A 42 19.30 -7.97 -16.67
N SER A 43 20.42 -8.13 -15.97
CA SER A 43 21.76 -7.79 -16.46
C SER A 43 22.35 -8.88 -17.38
N GLY A 44 21.73 -10.07 -17.42
CA GLY A 44 22.24 -11.23 -18.13
C GLY A 44 23.07 -12.20 -17.28
N GLN A 45 23.17 -11.97 -15.97
CA GLN A 45 23.89 -12.85 -15.07
C GLN A 45 23.11 -14.14 -14.86
N ALA A 46 23.73 -15.28 -15.20
CA ALA A 46 23.22 -16.60 -14.86
C ALA A 46 23.11 -16.79 -13.35
N ILE A 47 22.04 -17.44 -12.91
CA ILE A 47 21.81 -17.79 -11.51
C ILE A 47 21.99 -19.30 -11.37
N GLU A 48 23.03 -19.69 -10.66
CA GLU A 48 23.40 -21.10 -10.42
C GLU A 48 22.64 -21.65 -9.20
N ASN A 49 22.40 -22.97 -9.19
CA ASN A 49 21.80 -23.71 -8.08
C ASN A 49 20.38 -23.27 -7.66
N ALA A 50 19.75 -22.35 -8.37
CA ALA A 50 18.34 -22.04 -8.20
C ALA A 50 17.46 -23.25 -8.56
N ALA A 51 16.47 -23.53 -7.71
CA ALA A 51 15.49 -24.58 -7.93
C ALA A 51 14.29 -24.02 -8.71
N VAL A 52 13.99 -24.62 -9.86
CA VAL A 52 12.86 -24.28 -10.72
C VAL A 52 11.75 -25.29 -10.47
N TYR A 53 10.61 -24.83 -9.96
CA TYR A 53 9.43 -25.62 -9.63
C TYR A 53 8.32 -25.42 -10.67
N LEU A 54 7.60 -26.51 -10.94
CA LEU A 54 6.34 -26.50 -11.68
C LEU A 54 5.18 -26.64 -10.69
N ILE A 55 4.52 -25.53 -10.38
CA ILE A 55 3.34 -25.50 -9.51
C ILE A 55 2.10 -25.67 -10.40
N PRO A 56 1.32 -26.76 -10.28
CA PRO A 56 0.13 -26.97 -11.10
C PRO A 56 -0.89 -25.83 -10.92
N SER A 57 -1.50 -25.35 -12.00
CA SER A 57 -2.56 -24.33 -11.89
C SER A 57 -3.76 -24.84 -11.11
N ALA A 58 -4.03 -26.15 -11.18
CA ALA A 58 -5.11 -26.80 -10.44
C ALA A 58 -4.97 -26.66 -8.92
N ASP A 59 -3.75 -26.61 -8.38
CA ASP A 59 -3.53 -26.44 -6.94
C ASP A 59 -3.81 -24.99 -6.50
N VAL A 60 -3.49 -24.02 -7.37
CA VAL A 60 -3.85 -22.61 -7.17
C VAL A 60 -5.37 -22.41 -7.32
N GLU A 61 -6.00 -23.08 -8.28
CA GLU A 61 -7.46 -23.08 -8.49
C GLU A 61 -8.20 -23.73 -7.32
N GLU A 62 -7.64 -24.81 -6.73
CA GLU A 62 -8.19 -25.45 -5.54
C GLU A 62 -8.12 -24.51 -4.33
N MET A 63 -6.96 -23.88 -4.10
CA MET A 63 -6.78 -22.90 -3.03
C MET A 63 -7.78 -21.74 -3.15
N ALA A 64 -8.02 -21.25 -4.37
CA ALA A 64 -8.95 -20.15 -4.65
C ALA A 64 -10.42 -20.48 -4.32
N LYS A 65 -10.78 -21.74 -4.08
CA LYS A 65 -12.12 -22.12 -3.59
C LYS A 65 -12.37 -21.68 -2.15
N THR A 66 -11.31 -21.41 -1.40
CA THR A 66 -11.37 -20.86 -0.04
C THR A 66 -11.06 -19.38 -0.12
N SER A 67 -11.92 -18.54 0.47
CA SER A 67 -11.65 -17.10 0.56
C SER A 67 -10.29 -16.85 1.22
N ILE A 68 -9.52 -15.94 0.64
CA ILE A 68 -8.21 -15.55 1.17
C ILE A 68 -8.36 -15.04 2.59
N GLU A 69 -7.53 -15.54 3.51
CA GLU A 69 -7.44 -15.03 4.87
C GLU A 69 -6.15 -14.21 5.00
N ILE A 70 -6.26 -12.88 5.03
CA ILE A 70 -5.11 -11.98 5.24
C ILE A 70 -4.76 -11.98 6.72
N LYS A 71 -3.99 -12.98 7.16
CA LYS A 71 -3.52 -13.12 8.55
C LYS A 71 -2.12 -13.72 8.60
N ARG A 72 -1.46 -13.51 9.73
CA ARG A 72 -0.17 -14.16 10.02
C ARG A 72 -0.32 -15.67 9.94
N ASP A 73 0.66 -16.31 9.32
CA ASP A 73 0.76 -17.75 9.14
C ASP A 73 -0.45 -18.39 8.42
N SER A 74 -1.16 -17.58 7.64
CA SER A 74 -2.18 -18.08 6.72
C SER A 74 -1.55 -19.04 5.70
N LYS A 75 -2.35 -19.98 5.22
CA LYS A 75 -1.91 -21.02 4.26
C LYS A 75 -2.56 -20.86 2.89
N ASN A 76 -3.27 -19.74 2.68
CA ASN A 76 -4.02 -19.50 1.45
C ASN A 76 -4.00 -18.02 1.00
N ASP A 77 -2.98 -17.25 1.39
CA ASP A 77 -2.85 -15.83 1.02
C ASP A 77 -1.57 -15.50 0.22
N GLU A 78 -0.70 -16.49 0.04
CA GLU A 78 0.48 -16.46 -0.83
C GLU A 78 0.44 -17.66 -1.82
N PRO A 79 -0.40 -17.63 -2.89
CA PRO A 79 -0.81 -18.84 -3.58
C PRO A 79 0.28 -19.71 -4.20
N LEU A 80 1.44 -19.17 -4.58
CA LEU A 80 2.55 -19.99 -5.09
C LEU A 80 3.43 -20.47 -3.94
N GLU A 81 3.74 -19.58 -2.99
CA GLU A 81 4.58 -19.91 -1.84
C GLU A 81 3.93 -20.92 -0.89
N ASP A 82 2.64 -20.75 -0.58
CA ASP A 82 1.88 -21.66 0.28
C ASP A 82 1.73 -23.05 -0.35
N ASN A 83 1.37 -23.09 -1.63
CA ASN A 83 1.29 -24.35 -2.37
C ASN A 83 2.64 -25.04 -2.46
N LEU A 84 3.72 -24.29 -2.72
CA LEU A 84 5.07 -24.81 -2.74
C LEU A 84 5.48 -25.35 -1.36
N ALA A 85 5.22 -24.62 -0.27
CA ALA A 85 5.53 -25.06 1.08
C ALA A 85 4.80 -26.36 1.44
N ALA A 86 3.53 -26.50 1.05
CA ALA A 86 2.73 -27.70 1.31
C ALA A 86 3.12 -28.91 0.46
N ASN A 87 3.71 -28.71 -0.73
CA ASN A 87 3.89 -29.77 -1.73
C ASN A 87 5.33 -29.84 -2.30
N LYS A 88 6.33 -29.26 -1.63
CA LYS A 88 7.72 -29.11 -2.10
C LYS A 88 8.38 -30.41 -2.58
N ASP A 89 8.03 -31.54 -1.96
CA ASP A 89 8.57 -32.86 -2.29
C ASP A 89 7.80 -33.58 -3.41
N LYS A 90 6.58 -33.11 -3.71
CA LYS A 90 5.71 -33.68 -4.75
C LYS A 90 5.84 -32.96 -6.08
N TYR A 91 6.15 -31.66 -6.07
CA TYR A 91 6.26 -30.87 -7.29
C TYR A 91 7.48 -31.24 -8.11
N GLN A 92 7.28 -31.32 -9.42
CA GLN A 92 8.36 -31.51 -10.36
C GLN A 92 9.28 -30.30 -10.33
N LYS A 93 10.58 -30.56 -10.23
CA LYS A 93 11.60 -29.51 -10.11
C LYS A 93 12.89 -29.88 -10.83
N GLY A 94 13.68 -28.86 -11.14
CA GLY A 94 15.04 -28.99 -11.66
C GLY A 94 15.94 -27.92 -11.05
N ALA A 95 17.24 -28.18 -10.99
CA ALA A 95 18.23 -27.19 -10.55
C ALA A 95 18.93 -26.57 -11.76
N THR A 96 19.37 -25.33 -11.59
CA THR A 96 20.15 -24.61 -12.59
C THR A 96 21.64 -24.93 -12.47
N ASP A 97 22.33 -25.07 -13.61
CA ASP A 97 23.79 -25.21 -13.67
C ASP A 97 24.52 -23.87 -13.54
N LYS A 98 25.86 -23.89 -13.64
CA LYS A 98 26.73 -22.68 -13.62
C LYS A 98 26.40 -21.62 -14.67
N LYS A 99 25.73 -22.01 -15.74
CA LYS A 99 25.29 -21.13 -16.83
C LYS A 99 23.81 -20.77 -16.69
N GLY A 100 23.17 -21.14 -15.58
CA GLY A 100 21.76 -20.90 -15.30
C GLY A 100 20.83 -21.84 -16.06
N ASN A 101 21.34 -22.85 -16.78
CA ASN A 101 20.49 -23.76 -17.54
C ASN A 101 19.82 -24.76 -16.62
N PHE A 102 18.56 -25.08 -16.88
CA PHE A 102 17.83 -26.13 -16.17
C PHE A 102 17.11 -27.07 -17.15
N LYS A 103 16.77 -28.26 -16.66
CA LYS A 103 15.97 -29.25 -17.37
C LYS A 103 15.05 -29.97 -16.38
N ILE A 104 13.76 -30.04 -16.70
CA ILE A 104 12.76 -30.85 -16.00
C ILE A 104 12.18 -31.83 -17.02
N SER A 105 12.43 -33.12 -16.81
CA SER A 105 11.96 -34.20 -17.69
C SER A 105 10.67 -34.82 -17.18
N ASN A 106 9.99 -35.51 -18.08
CA ASN A 106 8.78 -36.28 -17.81
C ASN A 106 7.64 -35.44 -17.23
N VAL A 107 7.46 -34.23 -17.78
CA VAL A 107 6.45 -33.27 -17.32
C VAL A 107 5.07 -33.74 -17.75
N ALA A 108 4.21 -34.01 -16.76
CA ALA A 108 2.84 -34.42 -17.00
C ALA A 108 2.08 -33.32 -17.77
N ASP A 109 1.12 -33.72 -18.60
CA ASP A 109 0.28 -32.76 -19.31
C ASP A 109 -0.53 -31.90 -18.32
N GLY A 110 -0.59 -30.60 -18.57
CA GLY A 110 -1.24 -29.66 -17.68
C GLY A 110 -0.79 -28.23 -17.89
N LYS A 111 -1.23 -27.35 -16.98
CA LYS A 111 -0.82 -25.95 -16.87
C LYS A 111 -0.06 -25.73 -15.58
N TYR A 112 1.01 -24.96 -15.66
CA TYR A 112 1.94 -24.76 -14.55
C TYR A 112 2.35 -23.30 -14.43
N PHE A 113 2.41 -22.79 -13.20
CA PHE A 113 3.21 -21.63 -12.87
C PHE A 113 4.66 -22.08 -12.72
N ILE A 114 5.59 -21.35 -13.33
CA ILE A 114 7.03 -21.63 -13.22
C ILE A 114 7.60 -20.71 -12.14
N TYR A 115 7.92 -21.31 -11.00
CA TYR A 115 8.39 -20.59 -9.80
C TYR A 115 9.85 -20.94 -9.53
N VAL A 116 10.67 -19.95 -9.19
CA VAL A 116 12.10 -20.15 -8.91
C VAL A 116 12.42 -19.79 -7.47
N GLU A 117 13.05 -20.72 -6.76
CA GLU A 117 13.64 -20.51 -5.44
C GLU A 117 15.17 -20.35 -5.60
N PRO A 118 15.74 -19.15 -5.43
CA PRO A 118 17.17 -18.92 -5.58
C PRO A 118 17.97 -19.58 -4.43
N ALA A 119 19.20 -19.97 -4.71
CA ALA A 119 20.09 -20.59 -3.70
C ALA A 119 20.75 -19.56 -2.77
N ASP A 120 20.81 -18.29 -3.17
CA ASP A 120 21.39 -17.20 -2.39
C ASP A 120 20.38 -16.08 -2.16
N LYS A 121 20.73 -15.16 -1.24
CA LYS A 121 19.87 -14.03 -0.85
C LYS A 121 19.98 -12.81 -1.77
N ASN A 122 20.81 -12.86 -2.83
CA ASN A 122 20.95 -11.75 -3.77
C ASN A 122 19.76 -11.63 -4.72
N TYR A 123 18.92 -12.67 -4.78
CA TYR A 123 17.72 -12.71 -5.59
C TYR A 123 16.50 -13.05 -4.73
N LEU A 124 15.35 -12.57 -5.17
CA LEU A 124 14.06 -12.87 -4.54
C LEU A 124 13.40 -14.05 -5.26
N PRO A 125 12.63 -14.88 -4.54
CA PRO A 125 11.95 -16.01 -5.17
C PRO A 125 10.79 -15.54 -6.06
N GLY A 126 10.38 -16.39 -7.00
CA GLY A 126 9.37 -16.09 -8.02
C GLY A 126 9.93 -16.13 -9.45
N GLY A 127 9.95 -14.99 -10.12
CA GLY A 127 10.40 -14.83 -11.52
C GLY A 127 9.29 -14.34 -12.45
N ASP A 128 9.66 -13.74 -13.59
CA ASP A 128 8.71 -13.19 -14.57
C ASP A 128 7.74 -14.21 -15.21
N LYS A 129 7.93 -15.51 -14.94
CA LYS A 129 7.06 -16.62 -15.37
C LYS A 129 6.18 -17.19 -14.27
N SER A 130 6.21 -16.62 -13.06
CA SER A 130 5.36 -17.06 -11.95
C SER A 130 3.98 -16.40 -11.94
N THR A 131 3.76 -15.32 -12.70
CA THR A 131 2.49 -14.58 -12.66
C THR A 131 1.41 -15.11 -13.61
N LYS A 132 1.77 -16.03 -14.52
CA LYS A 132 0.84 -16.63 -15.48
C LYS A 132 1.19 -18.09 -15.72
N ALA A 133 0.20 -18.97 -15.53
CA ALA A 133 0.37 -20.38 -15.84
C ALA A 133 0.56 -20.61 -17.35
N VAL A 134 1.48 -21.51 -17.70
CA VAL A 134 1.77 -21.95 -19.06
C VAL A 134 1.49 -23.44 -19.21
N SER A 135 0.90 -23.84 -20.33
CA SER A 135 0.62 -25.24 -20.64
C SER A 135 1.86 -26.00 -21.14
N THR A 136 1.87 -27.32 -20.97
CA THR A 136 2.91 -28.19 -21.56
C THR A 136 3.02 -28.01 -23.07
N ALA A 137 1.90 -27.80 -23.77
CA ALA A 137 1.87 -27.51 -25.20
C ALA A 137 2.61 -26.20 -25.56
N GLU A 138 2.56 -25.18 -24.70
CA GLU A 138 3.20 -23.89 -24.96
C GLU A 138 4.73 -23.94 -24.88
N PHE A 139 5.30 -24.76 -23.98
CA PHE A 139 6.76 -24.90 -23.84
C PHE A 139 7.34 -26.14 -24.51
N LYS A 140 6.52 -26.99 -25.15
CA LYS A 140 7.00 -28.19 -25.85
C LYS A 140 8.01 -27.82 -26.94
N GLY A 141 9.25 -28.29 -26.78
CA GLY A 141 10.34 -28.03 -27.71
C GLY A 141 10.89 -26.60 -27.72
N LYS A 142 10.42 -25.73 -26.81
CA LYS A 142 10.84 -24.32 -26.74
C LYS A 142 11.58 -24.04 -25.42
N PRO A 143 12.79 -23.47 -25.45
CA PRO A 143 13.47 -23.08 -24.22
C PRO A 143 12.74 -21.90 -23.56
N VAL A 144 12.59 -21.95 -22.25
CA VAL A 144 12.02 -20.85 -21.46
C VAL A 144 13.12 -20.02 -20.82
N LYS A 145 13.04 -18.70 -20.99
CA LYS A 145 13.91 -17.77 -20.28
C LYS A 145 13.15 -17.19 -19.08
N ILE A 146 13.71 -17.36 -17.89
CA ILE A 146 13.15 -16.85 -16.64
C ILE A 146 14.06 -15.73 -16.13
N LEU A 147 13.46 -14.58 -15.82
CA LEU A 147 14.14 -13.45 -15.21
C LEU A 147 13.77 -13.35 -13.73
N LEU A 148 14.77 -13.43 -12.85
CA LEU A 148 14.60 -13.19 -11.43
C LEU A 148 14.80 -11.70 -11.07
N SER A 149 14.10 -11.26 -10.03
CA SER A 149 14.39 -9.99 -9.36
C SER A 149 15.65 -10.13 -8.52
N GLY A 150 16.50 -9.11 -8.54
CA GLY A 150 17.48 -8.94 -7.47
C GLY A 150 16.81 -8.64 -6.13
N ASN A 151 17.64 -8.61 -5.10
CA ASN A 151 17.27 -8.22 -3.75
C ASN A 151 18.03 -6.94 -3.36
N ILE A 152 17.66 -6.36 -2.22
CA ILE A 152 18.25 -5.14 -1.69
C ILE A 152 19.39 -5.54 -0.73
N PRO A 153 20.64 -5.11 -0.96
CA PRO A 153 21.72 -5.29 0.00
C PRO A 153 21.38 -4.64 1.34
N ALA A 154 21.75 -5.29 2.45
CA ALA A 154 21.35 -4.86 3.79
C ALA A 154 21.85 -3.46 4.21
N ASP A 155 22.95 -3.00 3.60
CA ASP A 155 23.56 -1.69 3.82
C ASP A 155 23.13 -0.64 2.77
N ALA A 156 22.23 -0.98 1.86
CA ALA A 156 21.76 -0.06 0.83
C ALA A 156 20.90 1.06 1.44
N THR A 157 21.27 2.30 1.14
CA THR A 157 20.51 3.51 1.45
C THR A 157 19.74 4.04 0.23
N PHE A 158 18.71 4.85 0.51
CA PHE A 158 17.94 5.59 -0.49
C PHE A 158 18.81 6.65 -1.17
N VAL A 159 18.52 6.97 -2.44
CA VAL A 159 19.27 7.95 -3.25
C VAL A 159 18.41 9.01 -3.94
N GLY A 160 17.08 8.90 -3.88
CA GLY A 160 16.12 9.82 -4.48
C GLY A 160 15.85 9.57 -5.97
N THR A 161 14.62 9.82 -6.39
CA THR A 161 14.14 9.62 -7.77
C THR A 161 14.97 10.37 -8.81
N SER A 162 15.52 11.55 -8.50
CA SER A 162 16.42 12.26 -9.41
C SER A 162 17.61 11.43 -9.83
N LYS A 163 18.19 10.65 -8.91
CA LYS A 163 19.31 9.76 -9.22
C LYS A 163 18.89 8.65 -10.17
N CYS A 164 17.71 8.08 -9.97
CA CYS A 164 17.14 7.04 -10.83
C CYS A 164 16.90 7.56 -12.26
N LEU A 165 16.29 8.75 -12.37
CA LEU A 165 15.95 9.37 -13.64
C LEU A 165 17.16 9.79 -14.49
N MET A 166 18.37 9.87 -13.92
CA MET A 166 19.60 10.08 -14.71
C MET A 166 19.81 8.98 -15.77
N CYS A 167 19.49 7.73 -15.43
CA CYS A 167 19.60 6.57 -16.32
C CYS A 167 18.24 6.12 -16.86
N HIS A 168 17.18 6.24 -16.05
CA HIS A 168 15.83 5.73 -16.35
C HIS A 168 14.87 6.83 -16.87
N LYS A 169 15.37 7.67 -17.79
CA LYS A 169 14.64 8.86 -18.31
C LYS A 169 13.25 8.56 -18.89
N ALA A 170 13.05 7.35 -19.42
CA ALA A 170 11.77 6.92 -19.98
C ALA A 170 10.62 6.92 -18.95
N TYR A 171 10.94 6.85 -17.65
CA TYR A 171 9.96 6.82 -16.56
C TYR A 171 9.67 8.21 -15.97
N ALA A 172 10.17 9.30 -16.59
CA ALA A 172 9.94 10.66 -16.12
C ALA A 172 8.46 11.08 -16.04
N SER A 173 7.55 10.34 -16.70
CA SER A 173 6.10 10.54 -16.57
C SER A 173 5.56 10.20 -15.17
N GLU A 174 6.32 9.49 -14.32
CA GLU A 174 5.97 9.24 -12.92
C GLU A 174 5.66 10.53 -12.15
N LYS A 175 6.34 11.63 -12.49
CA LYS A 175 6.11 12.99 -11.93
C LYS A 175 4.67 13.48 -12.09
N LYS A 176 3.94 12.93 -13.06
CA LYS A 176 2.54 13.26 -13.39
C LYS A 176 1.52 12.37 -12.68
N THR A 177 1.96 11.46 -11.82
CA THR A 177 1.08 10.53 -11.10
C THR A 177 0.71 11.08 -9.73
N LEU A 178 -0.41 10.65 -9.17
CA LEU A 178 -0.81 11.07 -7.82
C LEU A 178 0.13 10.53 -6.73
N HIS A 179 0.88 9.47 -7.03
CA HIS A 179 1.99 9.01 -6.19
C HIS A 179 3.09 10.03 -6.04
N LYS A 180 3.27 10.97 -6.98
CA LYS A 180 4.21 12.09 -6.86
C LYS A 180 3.57 13.41 -6.46
N LEU A 181 2.24 13.53 -6.52
CA LEU A 181 1.53 14.81 -6.32
C LEU A 181 0.74 14.88 -5.00
N GLY A 182 0.71 13.82 -4.21
CA GLY A 182 -0.10 13.73 -2.99
C GLY A 182 0.25 14.77 -1.90
N ILE A 183 1.50 15.23 -1.84
CA ILE A 183 2.04 16.23 -0.94
C ILE A 183 2.76 17.27 -1.79
N ARG A 184 2.29 18.51 -1.76
CA ARG A 184 2.88 19.61 -2.53
C ARG A 184 3.08 20.80 -1.61
N VAL A 185 4.17 21.54 -1.80
CA VAL A 185 4.28 22.87 -1.21
C VAL A 185 3.11 23.71 -1.71
N ALA A 186 2.46 24.46 -0.83
CA ALA A 186 1.25 25.19 -1.17
C ALA A 186 1.46 26.09 -2.42
N GLY A 187 0.78 25.74 -3.51
CA GLY A 187 0.77 26.51 -4.76
C GLY A 187 2.01 26.33 -5.64
N LYS A 188 2.85 25.33 -5.38
CA LYS A 188 4.10 25.13 -6.13
C LYS A 188 4.42 23.64 -6.33
N ASP A 189 4.66 23.27 -7.59
CA ASP A 189 5.26 21.98 -7.94
C ASP A 189 6.79 22.02 -7.72
N SER A 190 7.34 20.92 -7.21
CA SER A 190 8.77 20.66 -7.24
C SER A 190 9.24 20.28 -8.66
N LYS A 191 10.54 20.08 -8.84
CA LYS A 191 11.09 19.56 -10.12
C LYS A 191 10.81 18.06 -10.31
N LEU A 192 10.34 17.37 -9.27
CA LEU A 192 9.85 15.98 -9.33
C LEU A 192 8.32 15.89 -9.45
N GLN A 193 7.63 17.01 -9.63
CA GLN A 193 6.18 17.08 -9.72
C GLN A 193 5.76 17.75 -11.02
N ASP A 194 4.68 17.24 -11.60
CA ASP A 194 4.03 17.83 -12.75
C ASP A 194 2.51 17.62 -12.64
N SER A 195 1.82 18.63 -12.14
CA SER A 195 0.37 18.62 -11.96
C SER A 195 -0.43 18.85 -13.25
N SER A 196 0.20 18.91 -14.43
CA SER A 196 -0.47 19.28 -15.69
C SER A 196 -1.65 18.38 -16.09
N ARG A 197 -1.71 17.15 -15.57
CA ARG A 197 -2.83 16.21 -15.80
C ARG A 197 -4.08 16.53 -14.97
N PHE A 198 -3.97 17.47 -14.03
CA PHE A 198 -4.98 17.80 -13.04
C PHE A 198 -5.16 19.33 -12.99
N PRO A 199 -5.81 19.95 -13.99
CA PRO A 199 -5.90 21.41 -14.08
C PRO A 199 -6.59 22.09 -12.89
N ASP A 200 -7.47 21.35 -12.20
CA ASP A 200 -8.20 21.83 -11.02
C ASP A 200 -7.51 21.52 -9.69
N PHE A 201 -6.25 21.03 -9.70
CA PHE A 201 -5.56 20.60 -8.48
C PHE A 201 -5.54 21.69 -7.40
N ASP A 202 -5.30 22.95 -7.78
CA ASP A 202 -5.21 24.09 -6.86
C ASP A 202 -6.51 24.89 -6.75
N LYS A 203 -7.65 24.39 -7.23
CA LYS A 203 -8.94 25.13 -7.19
C LYS A 203 -9.33 25.49 -5.75
N GLY A 204 -9.20 24.55 -4.82
CA GLY A 204 -9.45 24.78 -3.40
C GLY A 204 -8.44 25.76 -2.79
N LEU A 205 -7.15 25.56 -3.06
CA LEU A 205 -6.10 26.44 -2.56
C LEU A 205 -6.27 27.89 -3.05
N LYS A 206 -6.60 28.08 -4.33
CA LYS A 206 -6.88 29.41 -4.92
C LYS A 206 -8.06 30.08 -4.22
N LYS A 207 -9.11 29.32 -3.91
CA LYS A 207 -10.27 29.80 -3.17
C LYS A 207 -9.89 30.30 -1.77
N LEU A 208 -9.13 29.49 -1.02
CA LEU A 208 -8.62 29.90 0.30
C LEU A 208 -7.68 31.12 0.20
N THR A 209 -6.77 31.13 -0.78
CA THR A 209 -5.82 32.23 -1.01
C THR A 209 -6.52 33.56 -1.33
N ALA A 210 -7.71 33.50 -1.94
CA ALA A 210 -8.50 34.69 -2.28
C ALA A 210 -9.20 35.35 -1.07
N GLY A 211 -9.03 34.83 0.15
CA GLY A 211 -9.58 35.46 1.36
C GLY A 211 -10.76 34.72 1.98
N SER A 212 -10.97 33.43 1.70
CA SER A 212 -12.12 32.70 2.27
C SER A 212 -12.15 32.78 3.80
N LYS A 213 -13.28 33.21 4.33
CA LYS A 213 -13.62 33.11 5.75
C LYS A 213 -14.51 31.91 5.97
N LEU A 214 -14.02 30.92 6.72
CA LEU A 214 -14.74 29.71 7.06
C LEU A 214 -15.36 29.86 8.45
N TYR A 215 -16.66 29.68 8.55
CA TYR A 215 -17.39 29.55 9.80
C TYR A 215 -17.41 28.09 10.22
N VAL A 216 -16.90 27.80 11.42
CA VAL A 216 -16.84 26.44 11.98
C VAL A 216 -17.88 26.34 13.10
N TYR A 217 -18.94 25.57 12.87
CA TYR A 217 -20.16 25.63 13.65
C TYR A 217 -20.86 24.27 13.80
N GLY A 218 -21.88 24.20 14.66
CA GLY A 218 -22.74 23.02 14.77
C GLY A 218 -22.00 21.76 15.24
N TYR A 219 -21.23 21.89 16.33
CA TYR A 219 -20.42 20.82 16.89
C TYR A 219 -21.24 19.56 17.24
N ASP A 220 -20.77 18.41 16.77
CA ASP A 220 -21.30 17.09 17.09
C ASP A 220 -20.21 16.17 17.64
N LYS A 221 -20.21 15.96 18.95
CA LYS A 221 -19.26 15.10 19.66
C LYS A 221 -19.33 13.62 19.28
N LYS A 222 -20.41 13.17 18.63
CA LYS A 222 -20.58 11.76 18.22
C LYS A 222 -19.79 11.42 16.95
N ARG A 223 -19.30 12.44 16.23
CA ARG A 223 -18.52 12.27 15.01
C ARG A 223 -17.04 12.09 15.30
N SER A 224 -16.33 11.56 14.29
CA SER A 224 -14.89 11.32 14.34
C SER A 224 -14.11 12.60 14.00
N PHE A 225 -13.49 12.70 12.82
CA PHE A 225 -12.67 13.85 12.43
C PHE A 225 -13.46 15.08 11.95
N ASP A 226 -14.74 14.93 11.63
CA ASP A 226 -15.58 15.98 11.03
C ASP A 226 -16.73 16.39 11.96
N LYS A 227 -16.37 16.83 13.17
CA LYS A 227 -17.30 17.20 14.24
C LYS A 227 -18.08 18.47 13.93
N TYR A 228 -17.57 19.35 13.09
CA TYR A 228 -18.22 20.60 12.72
C TYR A 228 -18.83 20.57 11.32
N MET A 229 -19.74 21.50 11.06
CA MET A 229 -20.05 21.98 9.73
C MET A 229 -19.13 23.15 9.38
N ILE A 230 -18.85 23.32 8.08
CA ILE A 230 -18.07 24.43 7.56
C ILE A 230 -18.88 25.12 6.47
N SER A 231 -18.93 26.45 6.53
CA SER A 231 -19.58 27.30 5.53
C SER A 231 -18.76 28.55 5.31
N GLU A 232 -18.79 29.09 4.09
CA GLU A 232 -18.21 30.41 3.80
C GLU A 232 -19.17 31.56 4.12
N LYS A 233 -20.46 31.25 4.30
CA LYS A 233 -21.47 32.20 4.76
C LYS A 233 -21.73 31.98 6.24
N ALA A 234 -21.96 33.06 6.98
CA ALA A 234 -22.37 32.96 8.38
C ALA A 234 -23.64 32.09 8.49
N PRO A 235 -23.68 31.11 9.42
CA PRO A 235 -24.87 30.30 9.62
C PRO A 235 -26.02 31.16 10.17
N SER A 236 -27.25 30.72 9.94
CA SER A 236 -28.47 31.41 10.40
C SER A 236 -28.56 31.55 11.92
N ASP A 237 -27.95 30.62 12.66
CA ASP A 237 -27.74 30.72 14.10
C ASP A 237 -26.27 31.10 14.38
N PRO A 238 -25.97 32.39 14.65
CA PRO A 238 -24.62 32.83 15.00
C PRO A 238 -24.13 32.20 16.31
N ALA A 239 -25.03 31.84 17.23
CA ALA A 239 -24.68 31.16 18.46
C ALA A 239 -24.31 29.68 18.25
N SER A 240 -24.41 29.15 17.03
CA SER A 240 -23.85 27.83 16.70
C SER A 240 -22.37 27.87 16.33
N VAL A 241 -21.82 29.07 16.06
CA VAL A 241 -20.42 29.24 15.62
C VAL A 241 -19.48 29.16 16.83
N SER A 242 -18.48 28.29 16.74
CA SER A 242 -17.46 28.13 17.78
C SER A 242 -16.27 29.04 17.49
N PHE A 243 -15.76 29.00 16.26
CA PHE A 243 -14.70 29.88 15.80
C PHE A 243 -14.82 30.12 14.29
N THR A 244 -14.07 31.10 13.79
CA THR A 244 -13.88 31.28 12.34
C THR A 244 -12.42 31.05 11.96
N ALA A 245 -12.17 30.63 10.72
CA ALA A 245 -10.84 30.54 10.14
C ALA A 245 -10.81 31.41 8.86
N THR A 246 -10.10 32.54 8.92
CA THR A 246 -9.97 33.46 7.79
C THR A 246 -8.63 33.24 7.11
N PHE A 247 -8.66 32.77 5.87
CA PHE A 247 -7.46 32.54 5.06
C PHE A 247 -7.02 33.83 4.37
N PHE A 248 -5.73 34.00 4.19
CA PHE A 248 -5.15 35.15 3.49
C PHE A 248 -3.75 34.82 2.99
N LYS A 249 -3.32 35.55 1.96
CA LYS A 249 -1.92 35.59 1.54
C LYS A 249 -1.21 36.66 2.37
N ASP A 250 -0.20 36.27 3.13
CA ASP A 250 0.57 37.20 3.94
C ASP A 250 1.67 37.87 3.11
N SER A 251 2.31 38.89 3.69
CA SER A 251 3.41 39.67 3.12
C SER A 251 4.63 38.84 2.72
N ASP A 252 4.86 37.69 3.37
CA ASP A 252 5.90 36.70 3.01
C ASP A 252 5.51 35.86 1.78
N GLY A 253 4.33 36.10 1.21
CA GLY A 253 3.79 35.39 0.06
C GLY A 253 3.19 34.02 0.39
N LYS A 254 3.28 33.56 1.64
CA LYS A 254 2.68 32.29 2.07
C LYS A 254 1.18 32.48 2.35
N ILE A 255 0.43 31.40 2.20
CA ILE A 255 -0.94 31.33 2.68
C ILE A 255 -0.94 31.06 4.19
N LYS A 256 -1.73 31.86 4.92
CA LYS A 256 -1.98 31.69 6.35
C LYS A 256 -3.47 31.66 6.61
N PHE A 257 -3.87 31.17 7.78
CA PHE A 257 -5.21 31.41 8.29
C PHE A 257 -5.17 31.88 9.73
N LYS A 258 -6.07 32.81 10.06
CA LYS A 258 -6.29 33.33 11.40
C LYS A 258 -7.55 32.70 11.98
N THR A 259 -7.45 32.08 13.15
CA THR A 259 -8.59 31.61 13.92
C THR A 259 -9.06 32.67 14.91
N GLU A 260 -10.37 32.89 14.98
CA GLU A 260 -10.98 33.87 15.89
C GLU A 260 -12.11 33.19 16.67
N ASN A 261 -12.07 33.29 18.00
CA ASN A 261 -13.05 32.70 18.90
C ASN A 261 -14.36 33.49 18.83
N MET A 262 -15.47 32.82 18.51
CA MET A 262 -16.79 33.45 18.42
C MET A 262 -17.62 33.33 19.71
N LYS A 263 -17.09 32.60 20.71
CA LYS A 263 -17.69 32.45 22.05
C LYS A 263 -17.09 33.39 23.08
N ASP A 264 -15.85 33.80 22.88
CA ASP A 264 -15.12 34.68 23.78
C ASP A 264 -14.11 35.52 22.99
N THR A 265 -14.43 36.79 22.77
CA THR A 265 -13.58 37.71 22.01
C THR A 265 -12.32 38.14 22.77
N SER A 266 -12.20 37.82 24.06
CA SER A 266 -10.98 38.04 24.84
C SER A 266 -9.91 36.96 24.60
N ASP A 267 -10.31 35.82 24.03
CA ASP A 267 -9.40 34.74 23.67
C ASP A 267 -8.55 35.14 22.45
N PRO A 268 -7.22 35.25 22.57
CA PRO A 268 -6.38 35.75 21.50
C PRO A 268 -6.48 34.92 20.22
N ALA A 269 -6.66 35.61 19.08
CA ALA A 269 -6.63 34.98 17.78
C ALA A 269 -5.29 34.28 17.53
N ARG A 270 -5.32 33.14 16.84
CA ARG A 270 -4.11 32.39 16.46
C ARG A 270 -3.93 32.43 14.95
N THR A 271 -2.69 32.45 14.48
CA THR A 271 -2.37 32.48 13.04
C THR A 271 -1.43 31.34 12.71
N TYR A 272 -1.76 30.61 11.65
CA TYR A 272 -1.00 29.44 11.21
C TYR A 272 -0.62 29.57 9.74
N THR A 273 0.59 29.13 9.41
CA THR A 273 1.06 29.03 8.02
C THR A 273 0.61 27.70 7.43
N VAL A 274 -0.02 27.75 6.26
CA VAL A 274 -0.29 26.56 5.44
C VAL A 274 0.94 26.29 4.58
N GLU A 275 1.70 25.25 4.93
CA GLU A 275 2.96 24.93 4.25
C GLU A 275 2.73 24.05 3.02
N MET A 276 1.78 23.11 3.13
CA MET A 276 1.58 22.07 2.11
C MET A 276 0.11 21.76 1.86
N THR A 277 -0.18 21.16 0.71
CA THR A 277 -1.45 20.50 0.42
C THR A 277 -1.27 18.98 0.49
N TYR A 278 -2.29 18.28 1.02
CA TYR A 278 -2.34 16.82 1.12
C TYR A 278 -3.55 16.24 0.38
N GLY A 279 -3.32 15.32 -0.54
CA GLY A 279 -4.32 14.79 -1.47
C GLY A 279 -4.46 15.68 -2.71
N GLY A 280 -5.66 15.76 -3.26
CA GLY A 280 -5.95 16.50 -4.50
C GLY A 280 -5.92 15.62 -5.75
N GLY A 281 -5.95 16.26 -6.91
CA GLY A 281 -5.96 15.63 -8.24
C GLY A 281 -7.27 14.95 -8.65
N LEU A 282 -7.89 14.17 -7.76
CA LEU A 282 -9.18 13.51 -8.01
C LEU A 282 -10.30 14.06 -7.13
N TYR A 283 -10.24 13.81 -5.81
CA TYR A 283 -11.43 13.98 -4.96
C TYR A 283 -11.30 14.92 -3.78
N LYS A 284 -10.21 14.86 -3.01
CA LYS A 284 -10.16 15.51 -1.69
C LYS A 284 -8.79 16.08 -1.47
N GLN A 285 -8.73 17.36 -1.15
CA GLN A 285 -7.49 18.05 -0.78
C GLN A 285 -7.64 18.60 0.63
N ARG A 286 -6.59 18.47 1.43
CA ARG A 286 -6.47 19.00 2.79
C ARG A 286 -5.28 19.95 2.84
N TYR A 287 -5.26 20.82 3.83
CA TYR A 287 -4.22 21.85 3.94
C TYR A 287 -3.43 21.60 5.21
N LEU A 288 -2.13 21.40 5.06
CA LEU A 288 -1.23 21.11 6.17
C LEU A 288 -0.66 22.41 6.72
N TYR A 289 -0.96 22.69 7.98
CA TYR A 289 -0.50 23.89 8.67
C TYR A 289 0.54 23.57 9.73
N ARG A 290 1.45 24.51 9.97
CA ARG A 290 2.58 24.34 10.88
C ARG A 290 2.24 24.79 12.29
N VAL A 291 2.59 23.95 13.26
CA VAL A 291 2.64 24.28 14.69
C VAL A 291 3.94 23.68 15.26
N GLY A 292 4.80 24.55 15.79
CA GLY A 292 6.17 24.14 16.15
C GLY A 292 6.89 23.52 14.94
N LYS A 293 7.48 22.34 15.13
CA LYS A 293 8.14 21.60 14.04
C LYS A 293 7.20 20.72 13.22
N ASN A 294 5.97 20.49 13.68
CA ASN A 294 5.05 19.54 13.08
C ASN A 294 4.06 20.17 12.10
N LEU A 295 3.58 19.34 11.17
CA LEU A 295 2.46 19.66 10.29
C LEU A 295 1.18 18.97 10.75
N PHE A 296 0.04 19.64 10.57
CA PHE A 296 -1.28 19.11 10.91
C PHE A 296 -2.27 19.37 9.78
N PRO A 297 -3.13 18.41 9.41
CA PRO A 297 -4.17 18.66 8.43
C PRO A 297 -5.30 19.48 9.03
N PHE A 298 -5.73 20.51 8.32
CA PHE A 298 -6.98 21.22 8.58
C PHE A 298 -7.73 21.45 7.28
N VAL A 299 -9.06 21.36 7.40
CA VAL A 299 -10.11 21.53 6.38
C VAL A 299 -9.92 20.70 5.12
N GLN A 300 -11.00 20.05 4.68
CA GLN A 300 -11.03 19.32 3.43
C GLN A 300 -11.80 20.12 2.38
N TYR A 301 -11.21 20.27 1.20
CA TYR A 301 -11.86 20.75 0.00
C TYR A 301 -12.32 19.56 -0.87
N ASN A 302 -13.57 19.61 -1.31
CA ASN A 302 -14.17 18.68 -2.26
C ASN A 302 -14.39 19.41 -3.61
N PRO A 303 -13.66 19.07 -4.69
CA PRO A 303 -13.80 19.71 -6.01
C PRO A 303 -15.22 19.62 -6.60
N GLU A 304 -15.92 18.53 -6.30
CA GLU A 304 -17.31 18.26 -6.71
C GLU A 304 -18.34 18.57 -5.59
N GLY A 305 -17.90 19.24 -4.52
CA GLY A 305 -18.77 19.57 -3.41
C GLY A 305 -19.85 20.59 -3.79
N ASN A 306 -21.03 20.47 -3.17
CA ASN A 306 -22.13 21.41 -3.33
C ASN A 306 -22.83 21.63 -1.99
N ASP A 307 -22.86 22.87 -1.53
CA ASP A 307 -23.43 23.25 -0.23
C ASP A 307 -24.96 23.10 -0.18
N GLY A 308 -25.62 23.00 -1.34
CA GLY A 308 -27.06 22.72 -1.45
C GLY A 308 -27.46 21.28 -1.10
N TYR A 309 -26.50 20.35 -0.97
CA TYR A 309 -26.83 18.94 -0.68
C TYR A 309 -27.28 18.68 0.76
N GLY A 310 -27.03 19.61 1.70
CA GLY A 310 -27.37 19.43 3.13
C GLY A 310 -26.60 18.32 3.86
N ASP A 311 -25.88 17.45 3.13
CA ASP A 311 -24.94 16.47 3.67
C ASP A 311 -23.53 17.07 3.75
N ARG A 312 -23.05 17.28 4.98
CA ARG A 312 -21.72 17.83 5.27
C ARG A 312 -20.57 17.04 4.62
N THR A 313 -20.77 15.77 4.26
CA THR A 313 -19.74 14.97 3.59
C THR A 313 -19.55 15.34 2.12
N ARG A 314 -20.54 16.01 1.52
CA ARG A 314 -20.61 16.42 0.11
C ARG A 314 -20.61 17.94 -0.10
N MET A 315 -20.39 18.72 0.96
CA MET A 315 -20.23 20.17 0.89
C MET A 315 -18.89 20.55 0.26
N VAL A 316 -18.75 21.80 -0.20
CA VAL A 316 -17.50 22.30 -0.82
C VAL A 316 -16.33 22.21 0.16
N PHE A 317 -16.57 22.63 1.40
CA PHE A 317 -15.65 22.44 2.51
C PHE A 317 -16.26 21.50 3.54
N ARG A 318 -15.44 20.57 4.02
CA ARG A 318 -15.79 19.65 5.09
C ARG A 318 -14.80 19.80 6.22
N ASP A 319 -15.30 19.71 7.45
CA ASP A 319 -14.45 19.66 8.63
C ASP A 319 -13.44 18.51 8.54
N TYR A 320 -12.22 18.83 8.93
CA TYR A 320 -11.13 17.89 9.10
C TYR A 320 -10.32 18.39 10.29
N HIS A 321 -10.71 17.90 11.47
CA HIS A 321 -10.08 18.18 12.76
C HIS A 321 -10.14 19.63 13.25
N GLY A 322 -11.25 20.34 12.99
CA GLY A 322 -11.52 21.62 13.64
C GLY A 322 -11.55 21.54 15.18
N ASP A 323 -11.78 20.36 15.74
CA ASP A 323 -11.77 20.10 17.18
C ASP A 323 -10.37 20.14 17.80
N TRP A 324 -9.31 20.18 16.99
CA TRP A 324 -7.96 20.41 17.46
C TRP A 324 -7.62 21.90 17.61
N LEU A 325 -8.36 22.77 16.92
CA LEU A 325 -8.16 24.22 16.94
C LEU A 325 -9.05 24.94 17.97
N TYR A 326 -10.05 24.25 18.51
CA TYR A 326 -10.99 24.81 19.47
C TYR A 326 -11.50 23.76 20.45
N ASN A 327 -11.37 24.04 21.75
CA ASN A 327 -11.83 23.17 22.81
C ASN A 327 -13.24 23.58 23.27
N GLU A 328 -14.22 22.71 22.98
CA GLU A 328 -15.63 22.94 23.32
C GLU A 328 -15.95 22.93 24.82
N GLN A 329 -15.07 22.42 25.67
CA GLN A 329 -15.30 22.40 27.13
C GLN A 329 -14.83 23.71 27.76
N THR A 330 -13.65 24.18 27.36
CA THR A 330 -13.05 25.42 27.89
C THR A 330 -13.49 26.66 27.12
N LYS A 331 -14.08 26.48 25.93
CA LYS A 331 -14.47 27.54 25.00
C LYS A 331 -13.29 28.41 24.56
N LYS A 332 -12.13 27.78 24.36
CA LYS A 332 -10.87 28.45 23.99
C LYS A 332 -10.26 27.84 22.72
N LEU A 333 -9.57 28.67 21.94
CA LEU A 333 -8.69 28.27 20.85
C LEU A 333 -7.49 27.48 21.40
N ALA A 334 -7.12 26.43 20.68
CA ALA A 334 -6.07 25.50 21.08
C ALA A 334 -5.15 25.17 19.90
N ASP A 335 -3.98 24.64 20.23
CA ASP A 335 -3.11 23.99 19.25
C ASP A 335 -3.35 22.47 19.25
N PRO A 336 -3.16 21.80 18.10
CA PRO A 336 -3.38 20.37 17.98
C PRO A 336 -2.44 19.56 18.89
N PRO A 337 -2.88 18.40 19.40
CA PRO A 337 -1.99 17.50 20.14
C PRO A 337 -0.85 17.00 19.26
N LEU A 338 0.41 17.08 19.72
CA LEU A 338 1.60 16.67 18.94
C LEU A 338 1.54 15.23 18.40
N ALA A 339 0.88 14.33 19.14
CA ALA A 339 0.65 12.94 18.74
C ALA A 339 -0.33 12.77 17.55
N LYS A 340 -0.91 13.88 17.05
CA LYS A 340 -1.78 13.96 15.87
C LYS A 340 -1.10 14.61 14.66
N SER A 341 0.20 14.84 14.75
CA SER A 341 1.01 15.34 13.64
C SER A 341 0.96 14.43 12.42
N PHE A 342 1.04 15.04 11.24
CA PHE A 342 1.16 14.35 9.96
C PHE A 342 2.38 13.43 9.94
N ASP A 343 3.50 13.89 10.52
CA ASP A 343 4.74 13.13 10.70
C ASP A 343 4.54 11.76 11.35
N LYS A 344 3.70 11.72 12.39
CA LYS A 344 3.46 10.51 13.18
C LYS A 344 2.25 9.72 12.71
N GLU A 345 1.25 10.33 12.05
CA GLU A 345 0.00 9.65 11.71
C GLU A 345 -0.17 9.36 10.21
N CYS A 346 0.68 9.93 9.33
CA CYS A 346 0.50 9.83 7.88
C CYS A 346 1.80 9.61 7.10
N ALA A 347 2.92 10.20 7.54
CA ALA A 347 4.12 10.32 6.71
C ALA A 347 4.74 8.99 6.27
N SER A 348 4.57 7.87 6.98
CA SER A 348 5.20 6.60 6.57
C SER A 348 4.68 6.06 5.23
N CYS A 349 3.41 6.29 4.93
CA CYS A 349 2.80 5.93 3.65
C CYS A 349 2.94 7.03 2.60
N HIS A 350 3.60 8.14 2.93
CA HIS A 350 3.70 9.31 2.06
C HIS A 350 5.12 9.77 1.80
N TYR A 351 6.14 9.37 2.56
CA TYR A 351 7.51 9.85 2.40
C TYR A 351 8.42 8.72 1.91
N THR A 352 9.18 8.98 0.84
CA THR A 352 10.18 8.03 0.35
C THR A 352 11.35 8.01 1.32
N GLY A 353 11.77 6.81 1.74
CA GLY A 353 12.84 6.67 2.75
C GLY A 353 12.43 7.10 4.15
N TYR A 354 11.15 6.93 4.51
CA TYR A 354 10.60 7.33 5.80
C TYR A 354 11.47 6.92 7.00
N THR A 355 11.68 7.87 7.89
CA THR A 355 12.18 7.66 9.25
C THR A 355 11.36 8.48 10.23
N LEU A 356 11.38 8.14 11.52
CA LEU A 356 10.68 8.90 12.55
C LEU A 356 11.55 9.09 13.79
N LYS A 357 11.71 10.33 14.23
CA LYS A 357 12.34 10.69 15.50
C LYS A 357 11.31 11.32 16.43
N HIS A 358 11.25 10.88 17.69
CA HIS A 358 10.48 11.55 18.73
C HIS A 358 11.45 12.37 19.59
N LEU A 359 11.21 13.69 19.70
CA LEU A 359 12.05 14.60 20.45
C LEU A 359 11.62 14.66 21.92
N GLU A 360 12.52 15.13 22.79
CA GLU A 360 12.21 15.38 24.21
C GLU A 360 11.11 16.43 24.40
N SER A 361 10.96 17.35 23.43
CA SER A 361 9.86 18.32 23.37
C SER A 361 8.50 17.70 23.06
N GLY A 362 8.42 16.40 22.74
CA GLY A 362 7.20 15.68 22.37
C GLY A 362 6.85 15.75 20.87
N GLU A 363 7.62 16.51 20.08
CA GLU A 363 7.44 16.65 18.63
C GLU A 363 7.95 15.41 17.90
N TYR A 364 7.29 15.07 16.79
CA TYR A 364 7.66 13.94 15.94
C TYR A 364 8.25 14.45 14.64
N ILE A 365 9.47 14.06 14.28
CA ILE A 365 10.10 14.52 13.05
C ILE A 365 10.15 13.35 12.08
N ALA A 366 9.31 13.39 11.04
CA ALA A 366 9.42 12.45 9.95
C ALA A 366 10.59 12.85 9.04
N GLY A 367 11.40 11.89 8.63
CA GLY A 367 12.45 12.06 7.63
C GLY A 367 12.02 11.50 6.26
N ALA A 368 12.67 11.97 5.21
CA ALA A 368 12.53 11.50 3.85
C ALA A 368 13.90 11.56 3.14
N VAL A 369 14.09 10.81 2.06
CA VAL A 369 15.36 10.80 1.32
C VAL A 369 15.67 12.19 0.74
N ASN A 370 16.92 12.63 0.85
CA ASN A 370 17.40 13.85 0.21
C ASN A 370 17.37 13.72 -1.31
N ASP A 371 16.75 14.68 -1.99
CA ASP A 371 16.71 14.79 -3.44
C ASP A 371 16.76 16.27 -3.86
N PRO A 372 17.75 16.72 -4.66
CA PRO A 372 17.90 18.13 -5.03
C PRO A 372 16.72 18.71 -5.83
N ASN A 373 15.84 17.87 -6.35
CA ASN A 373 14.62 18.26 -7.06
C ASN A 373 13.34 17.96 -6.26
N GLY A 374 13.48 17.51 -5.01
CA GLY A 374 12.43 17.20 -4.06
C GLY A 374 11.57 18.40 -3.67
N GLU A 375 10.52 18.11 -2.90
CA GLU A 375 9.41 19.01 -2.64
C GLU A 375 9.74 20.05 -1.58
N PHE A 376 10.40 19.66 -0.50
CA PHE A 376 10.66 20.53 0.64
C PHE A 376 11.83 20.02 1.48
N ASP A 377 12.61 20.94 2.04
CA ASP A 377 13.67 20.66 3.01
C ASP A 377 13.03 20.57 4.41
N ILE A 378 12.67 19.36 4.84
CA ILE A 378 11.91 19.13 6.09
C ILE A 378 12.78 19.14 7.34
N ASP A 379 14.09 18.89 7.22
CA ASP A 379 15.04 18.81 8.33
C ASP A 379 16.00 20.01 8.41
N GLY A 380 16.02 20.88 7.40
CA GLY A 380 16.74 22.15 7.39
C GLY A 380 18.22 22.00 7.05
N ASP A 381 18.62 20.90 6.40
CA ASP A 381 20.01 20.64 6.04
C ASP A 381 20.46 21.36 4.75
N GLY A 382 19.53 22.07 4.09
CA GLY A 382 19.74 22.80 2.85
C GLY A 382 19.51 21.98 1.58
N ILE A 383 19.14 20.70 1.71
CA ILE A 383 18.84 19.80 0.59
C ILE A 383 17.36 19.42 0.67
N PRO A 384 16.53 19.73 -0.36
CA PRO A 384 15.16 19.27 -0.38
C PRO A 384 15.05 17.75 -0.26
N ASN A 385 13.95 17.27 0.32
CA ASN A 385 13.67 15.85 0.44
C ASN A 385 12.57 15.45 -0.54
N GLU A 386 12.60 14.20 -0.97
CA GLU A 386 11.55 13.60 -1.78
C GLU A 386 10.36 13.21 -0.90
N LEU A 387 9.42 14.15 -0.78
CA LEU A 387 8.11 13.87 -0.23
C LEU A 387 7.30 13.18 -1.33
N ASN A 388 6.34 12.34 -0.95
CA ASN A 388 5.59 11.42 -1.82
C ASN A 388 6.26 10.07 -2.10
N ILE A 389 5.59 9.24 -2.90
CA ILE A 389 6.00 7.90 -3.29
C ILE A 389 6.88 8.00 -4.54
N GLY A 390 8.18 7.82 -4.35
CA GLY A 390 9.20 7.76 -5.40
C GLY A 390 9.56 6.34 -5.79
N CYS A 391 10.51 6.21 -6.72
CA CYS A 391 10.87 4.91 -7.30
C CYS A 391 11.26 3.87 -6.23
N GLU A 392 12.01 4.32 -5.22
CA GLU A 392 12.60 3.47 -4.19
C GLU A 392 11.58 2.92 -3.18
N THR A 393 10.36 3.45 -3.13
CA THR A 393 9.27 2.85 -2.34
C THR A 393 8.84 1.50 -2.93
N CYS A 394 8.88 1.34 -4.25
CA CYS A 394 8.50 0.11 -4.95
C CYS A 394 9.68 -0.76 -5.36
N HIS A 395 10.87 -0.17 -5.53
CA HIS A 395 12.09 -0.84 -5.97
C HIS A 395 13.12 -1.08 -4.85
N GLY A 396 12.96 -0.39 -3.72
CA GLY A 396 13.88 -0.41 -2.59
C GLY A 396 15.03 0.60 -2.72
N PRO A 397 15.83 0.75 -1.65
CA PRO A 397 17.06 1.55 -1.61
C PRO A 397 18.04 1.26 -2.77
N GLY A 398 18.38 2.28 -3.55
CA GLY A 398 19.12 2.15 -4.81
C GLY A 398 20.63 2.40 -4.74
N SER A 399 21.20 2.74 -3.59
CA SER A 399 22.62 3.12 -3.48
C SER A 399 23.61 2.06 -3.98
N ALA A 400 23.38 0.78 -3.70
CA ALA A 400 24.19 -0.31 -4.21
C ALA A 400 24.02 -0.46 -5.73
N HIS A 401 22.77 -0.40 -6.21
CA HIS A 401 22.43 -0.47 -7.63
C HIS A 401 23.11 0.63 -8.45
N VAL A 402 23.10 1.89 -8.00
CA VAL A 402 23.70 3.00 -8.77
C VAL A 402 25.22 2.87 -8.88
N LYS A 403 25.88 2.35 -7.84
CA LYS A 403 27.34 2.12 -7.78
C LYS A 403 27.77 0.86 -8.53
N ALA A 404 26.89 -0.15 -8.65
CA ALA A 404 27.24 -1.43 -9.27
C ALA A 404 27.61 -1.30 -10.76
N PRO A 405 28.54 -2.12 -11.28
CA PRO A 405 28.81 -2.20 -12.71
C PRO A 405 27.58 -2.72 -13.46
N LYS A 406 27.43 -2.36 -14.75
CA LYS A 406 26.23 -2.67 -15.57
C LYS A 406 25.79 -4.13 -15.48
N GLY A 407 26.74 -5.07 -15.50
CA GLY A 407 26.47 -6.52 -15.43
C GLY A 407 26.03 -7.04 -14.06
N LYS A 408 25.99 -6.20 -13.01
CA LYS A 408 25.59 -6.54 -11.63
C LYS A 408 24.45 -5.69 -11.11
N LYS A 409 23.92 -4.76 -11.93
CA LYS A 409 22.91 -3.80 -11.45
C LYS A 409 21.60 -4.47 -11.07
N ALA A 410 21.14 -5.47 -11.83
CA ALA A 410 19.84 -6.08 -11.59
C ALA A 410 19.78 -6.97 -10.35
N SER A 411 20.92 -7.44 -9.82
CA SER A 411 20.98 -8.20 -8.57
C SER A 411 20.96 -7.33 -7.30
N MET A 412 20.96 -6.00 -7.45
CA MET A 412 21.09 -5.03 -6.34
C MET A 412 19.85 -4.16 -6.14
N ILE A 413 18.73 -4.51 -6.79
CA ILE A 413 17.47 -3.77 -6.73
C ILE A 413 16.29 -4.71 -6.98
N VAL A 414 15.13 -4.37 -6.42
CA VAL A 414 13.90 -5.12 -6.69
C VAL A 414 13.31 -4.70 -8.03
N SER A 415 12.78 -5.67 -8.76
CA SER A 415 11.99 -5.48 -9.96
C SER A 415 10.60 -6.09 -9.73
N PRO A 416 9.58 -5.31 -9.34
CA PRO A 416 8.25 -5.83 -9.01
C PRO A 416 7.65 -6.76 -10.07
N GLY A 417 7.82 -6.44 -11.36
CA GLY A 417 7.36 -7.30 -12.47
C GLY A 417 8.09 -8.65 -12.64
N LYS A 418 9.03 -8.99 -11.75
CA LYS A 418 9.73 -10.28 -11.68
C LYS A 418 9.49 -11.01 -10.35
N LEU A 419 8.62 -10.46 -9.50
CA LEU A 419 8.16 -11.12 -8.28
C LEU A 419 6.95 -12.00 -8.59
N ALA A 420 6.67 -12.95 -7.70
CA ALA A 420 5.37 -13.61 -7.64
C ALA A 420 4.26 -12.60 -7.34
N ALA A 421 3.02 -12.93 -7.72
CA ALA A 421 1.89 -12.01 -7.64
C ALA A 421 1.63 -11.55 -6.19
N GLU A 422 1.72 -12.47 -5.24
CA GLU A 422 1.61 -12.26 -3.80
C GLU A 422 2.66 -11.26 -3.26
N ARG A 423 3.94 -11.43 -3.60
CA ARG A 423 4.99 -10.49 -3.17
C ARG A 423 4.84 -9.14 -3.85
N SER A 424 4.45 -9.11 -5.13
CA SER A 424 4.25 -7.86 -5.85
C SER A 424 3.07 -7.07 -5.31
N SER A 425 1.98 -7.73 -4.89
CA SER A 425 0.79 -7.06 -4.38
C SER A 425 1.02 -6.46 -3.00
N VAL A 426 1.81 -7.13 -2.15
CA VAL A 426 2.19 -6.63 -0.82
C VAL A 426 2.88 -5.26 -0.90
N ILE A 427 3.69 -4.99 -1.94
CA ILE A 427 4.30 -3.66 -2.18
C ILE A 427 3.24 -2.54 -2.21
N CYS A 428 2.06 -2.81 -2.77
CA CYS A 428 0.93 -1.89 -2.78
C CYS A 428 0.18 -1.92 -1.43
N GLY A 429 0.04 -3.12 -0.86
CA GLY A 429 -0.68 -3.39 0.37
C GLY A 429 -0.20 -2.58 1.57
N GLN A 430 1.10 -2.29 1.70
CA GLN A 430 1.60 -1.46 2.82
C GLN A 430 0.98 -0.05 2.91
N CYS A 431 0.43 0.49 1.81
CA CYS A 431 -0.24 1.80 1.82
C CYS A 431 -1.73 1.70 1.51
N HIS A 432 -2.15 0.74 0.68
CA HIS A 432 -3.52 0.57 0.20
C HIS A 432 -4.34 -0.44 1.01
N SER A 433 -4.02 -0.59 2.30
CA SER A 433 -4.79 -1.32 3.30
C SER A 433 -4.91 -0.48 4.59
N ARG A 434 -5.50 -1.04 5.66
CA ARG A 434 -5.60 -0.35 6.97
C ARG A 434 -5.15 -1.20 8.15
N PRO A 435 -3.92 -1.74 8.12
CA PRO A 435 -3.35 -2.45 9.26
C PRO A 435 -3.20 -1.48 10.44
N GLN A 436 -2.78 -1.98 11.60
CA GLN A 436 -2.24 -1.14 12.66
C GLN A 436 -0.78 -1.50 12.86
N GLY A 437 0.18 -0.56 12.84
CA GLY A 437 1.60 -0.84 13.10
C GLY A 437 2.05 -0.44 14.51
N ASN A 438 3.37 -0.36 14.72
CA ASN A 438 4.00 -0.09 16.02
C ASN A 438 3.54 1.22 16.68
N LEU A 439 3.22 2.24 15.88
CA LEU A 439 2.71 3.54 16.36
C LEU A 439 1.25 3.50 16.84
N LYS A 440 0.61 2.32 16.81
CA LYS A 440 -0.80 2.09 17.17
C LYS A 440 -1.79 2.89 16.33
N ASN A 441 -1.38 3.28 15.12
CA ASN A 441 -2.20 3.91 14.10
C ASN A 441 -2.12 3.11 12.80
N ASP A 442 -2.75 3.59 11.73
CA ASP A 442 -2.92 2.82 10.49
C ASP A 442 -1.64 2.71 9.63
N GLN A 443 -0.49 3.16 10.14
CA GLN A 443 0.80 3.04 9.46
C GLN A 443 1.51 1.74 9.84
N PRO A 444 1.83 0.87 8.86
CA PRO A 444 2.47 -0.42 9.11
C PRO A 444 3.98 -0.29 9.25
N VAL A 445 4.42 0.41 10.27
CA VAL A 445 5.83 0.49 10.64
C VAL A 445 6.17 -0.56 11.68
N ASN A 446 7.38 -1.12 11.58
CA ASN A 446 7.91 -2.07 12.55
C ASN A 446 8.31 -1.38 13.87
N LYS A 447 8.91 -2.15 14.79
CA LYS A 447 9.37 -1.67 16.11
C LYS A 447 10.41 -0.54 16.03
N ASP A 448 11.15 -0.47 14.93
CA ASP A 448 12.15 0.57 14.65
C ASP A 448 11.55 1.75 13.87
N ASN A 449 10.22 1.81 13.73
CA ASN A 449 9.47 2.79 12.94
C ASN A 449 9.87 2.83 11.46
N LYS A 450 10.20 1.67 10.87
CA LYS A 450 10.51 1.53 9.45
C LYS A 450 9.36 0.85 8.71
N MET A 451 9.11 1.30 7.49
CA MET A 451 8.26 0.60 6.52
C MET A 451 8.98 -0.65 5.99
N MET A 452 8.23 -1.61 5.47
CA MET A 452 8.84 -2.77 4.84
C MET A 452 9.58 -2.39 3.56
N ILE A 453 10.53 -3.23 3.16
CA ILE A 453 11.19 -3.10 1.86
C ILE A 453 10.47 -3.95 0.81
N PRO A 454 10.46 -3.55 -0.47
CA PRO A 454 9.93 -4.38 -1.54
C PRO A 454 10.57 -5.77 -1.56
N GLY A 455 9.77 -6.78 -1.91
CA GLY A 455 10.22 -8.17 -1.92
C GLY A 455 10.00 -8.94 -0.61
N THR A 456 9.58 -8.28 0.47
CA THR A 456 9.07 -8.94 1.69
C THR A 456 7.84 -9.80 1.38
N SER A 457 7.74 -10.99 1.97
CA SER A 457 6.53 -11.84 1.85
C SER A 457 5.37 -11.22 2.61
N ARG A 458 4.15 -11.65 2.29
CA ARG A 458 2.97 -11.22 3.06
C ARG A 458 3.10 -11.66 4.52
N ASN A 459 3.50 -12.90 4.79
CA ASN A 459 3.64 -13.35 6.17
C ASN A 459 4.67 -12.53 6.96
N ASP A 460 5.83 -12.22 6.37
CA ASP A 460 6.86 -11.40 7.01
C ASP A 460 6.36 -9.97 7.27
N TYR A 461 5.59 -9.41 6.32
CA TYR A 461 4.94 -8.11 6.47
C TYR A 461 3.97 -8.11 7.65
N LEU A 462 3.01 -9.04 7.66
CA LEU A 462 1.99 -9.13 8.71
C LEU A 462 2.61 -9.40 10.09
N THR A 463 3.65 -10.22 10.16
CA THR A 463 4.32 -10.58 11.41
C THR A 463 5.14 -9.43 11.98
N ASN A 464 5.90 -8.72 11.13
CA ASN A 464 6.91 -7.78 11.63
C ASN A 464 6.50 -6.31 11.59
N TYR A 465 5.46 -5.96 10.82
CA TYR A 465 5.06 -4.57 10.57
C TYR A 465 3.65 -4.25 11.04
N THR A 466 2.90 -5.25 11.50
CA THR A 466 1.52 -5.06 11.97
C THR A 466 1.31 -5.60 13.38
N LEU A 467 0.49 -4.89 14.16
CA LEU A 467 -0.21 -5.32 15.36
C LEU A 467 -1.62 -5.85 15.01
N ARG A 468 -2.26 -5.23 14.01
CA ARG A 468 -3.52 -5.65 13.39
C ARG A 468 -3.29 -5.77 11.88
N GLU A 469 -3.61 -6.91 11.30
CA GLU A 469 -3.21 -7.28 9.93
C GLU A 469 -3.93 -6.46 8.84
N ASP A 470 -5.16 -6.04 9.10
CA ASP A 470 -5.93 -5.19 8.18
C ASP A 470 -6.94 -4.30 8.94
N ALA A 471 -7.92 -3.74 8.23
CA ALA A 471 -8.86 -2.76 8.74
C ALA A 471 -9.66 -3.27 9.95
N ALA A 472 -10.00 -2.34 10.85
CA ALA A 472 -10.91 -2.66 11.94
C ALA A 472 -12.32 -2.97 11.42
N LYS A 473 -13.11 -3.77 12.14
CA LYS A 473 -14.49 -4.17 11.74
C LYS A 473 -15.38 -3.00 11.30
N GLY A 474 -15.25 -1.83 11.92
CA GLY A 474 -16.03 -0.63 11.57
C GLY A 474 -15.66 0.03 10.23
N ALA A 475 -14.58 -0.43 9.58
CA ALA A 475 -14.13 0.01 8.27
C ALA A 475 -14.68 -0.83 7.12
N TYR A 476 -15.54 -1.81 7.40
CA TYR A 476 -16.27 -2.61 6.40
C TYR A 476 -17.75 -2.24 6.41
N TRP A 477 -18.43 -2.59 5.32
CA TRP A 477 -19.90 -2.66 5.30
C TRP A 477 -20.40 -3.80 6.19
N PRO A 478 -21.71 -3.87 6.50
CA PRO A 478 -22.26 -4.92 7.37
C PRO A 478 -22.00 -6.36 6.91
N ASP A 479 -21.64 -6.58 5.64
CA ASP A 479 -21.23 -7.88 5.12
C ASP A 479 -19.86 -8.35 5.63
N GLY A 480 -19.05 -7.44 6.19
CA GLY A 480 -17.70 -7.73 6.67
C GLY A 480 -16.68 -8.05 5.58
N ILE A 481 -17.03 -7.86 4.30
CA ILE A 481 -16.21 -8.19 3.14
C ILE A 481 -15.80 -6.91 2.42
N HIS A 482 -16.77 -6.04 2.11
CA HIS A 482 -16.51 -4.87 1.30
C HIS A 482 -16.03 -3.70 2.14
N SER A 483 -14.95 -3.06 1.69
CA SER A 483 -14.39 -1.89 2.34
C SER A 483 -15.31 -0.67 2.30
N LYS A 484 -15.27 0.12 3.38
CA LYS A 484 -16.08 1.33 3.58
C LYS A 484 -15.21 2.57 3.84
N ALA A 485 -14.01 2.39 4.37
CA ALA A 485 -13.10 3.49 4.71
C ALA A 485 -12.13 3.82 3.56
N HIS A 486 -11.27 4.81 3.79
CA HIS A 486 -10.29 5.22 2.77
C HIS A 486 -9.21 4.15 2.59
N HIS A 487 -8.67 4.08 1.37
CA HIS A 487 -7.45 3.35 0.97
C HIS A 487 -7.40 1.86 1.36
N GLN A 488 -8.45 1.11 1.03
CA GLN A 488 -8.57 -0.33 1.28
C GLN A 488 -8.59 -1.15 -0.03
N GLN A 489 -7.97 -0.65 -1.11
CA GLN A 489 -7.98 -1.35 -2.40
C GLN A 489 -7.29 -2.72 -2.33
N TYR A 490 -6.27 -2.87 -1.47
CA TYR A 490 -5.61 -4.16 -1.24
C TYR A 490 -6.44 -5.11 -0.37
N THR A 491 -7.30 -4.57 0.51
CA THR A 491 -8.26 -5.35 1.29
C THR A 491 -9.34 -5.95 0.39
N ASP A 492 -9.79 -5.19 -0.61
CA ASP A 492 -10.83 -5.63 -1.56
C ASP A 492 -10.27 -6.49 -2.71
N PHE A 493 -8.95 -6.46 -2.96
CA PHE A 493 -8.25 -7.19 -4.03
C PHE A 493 -7.96 -8.63 -3.62
#